data_AF-A0A9W7GD84-F1
#
_entry.id   AF-A0A9W7GD84-F1
#
_cell.length_a   1.000
_cell.length_b   1.000
_cell.length_c   1.000
_cell.angle_alpha   90.00
_cell.angle_beta   90.00
_cell.angle_gamma   90.00
#
_symmetry.space_group_name_H-M   'P 1'
#
loop_
_entity.id
_entity.type
_entity.pdbx_description
1 polymer ?
#
loop_
_entity_poly.entity_id
_entity_poly.type
_entity_poly.pdbx_seq_one_letter_code
_entity_poly.pdbx_strand_id
1 'polypeptide(L)'
;MSAFCDPKRWLEVPDLPVGSTLDQHKTFAKPTSQNPPFPGLPSDVFLLCLRYLDLATLVEVQIVNSGWRNHIVSDQLGWKERCNLLWADKVYVPQGLRIFADGREGVDRWVEEEKEGIAGMGIKKIKQELLRLGVPGREIAGCFEKREYVNLYFDTMSEMTKTQLGGKTRTNIEPWHPEHLMKVVEQSHKKGHLYILETGPLACPAMTAFVLSIKDAKRCAMSEAELCSFIFHVRVRSQGPLAPCIPNDPWWQGKGHGKVKFRPNSEGGGMTWQWPEIDGAVMNPFAMMMDQEGLDSMAYELTESKEFVQLYFNVSSKGPLETCARHPTNWGWILFSEGTVWCNWDHCLADKDPYVGLDSFPTSNRVGREALDKVYARSTICPLYNCLFHSNGGDGDFHMRGVFLYMQYCDHRNKRRENGISGFEPSETIEELIKGGWLTRDTWTWLGLVMDRGYLYDRDGTYSGRAGTAVAKLENDVIKALDKYNVWK
;
A
#
# COMPACT_ATOMS: atom_id res chain seq x y z
N MET A 1 -34.32 -12.63 -23.30
CA MET A 1 -32.96 -12.66 -22.70
C MET A 1 -31.98 -13.63 -23.40
N SER A 2 -32.15 -13.94 -24.70
CA SER A 2 -31.20 -14.79 -25.46
C SER A 2 -30.76 -14.20 -26.82
N ALA A 3 -31.01 -12.91 -27.07
CA ALA A 3 -30.76 -12.28 -28.37
C ALA A 3 -29.54 -11.34 -28.42
N PHE A 4 -28.71 -11.28 -27.37
CA PHE A 4 -27.59 -10.32 -27.25
C PHE A 4 -26.18 -10.93 -27.40
N CYS A 5 -26.06 -12.17 -27.89
CA CYS A 5 -24.77 -12.87 -27.99
C CYS A 5 -24.45 -13.38 -29.40
N ASP A 6 -24.55 -12.53 -30.43
CA ASP A 6 -23.93 -12.83 -31.74
C ASP A 6 -22.87 -11.78 -32.11
N PRO A 7 -21.57 -12.09 -31.93
CA PRO A 7 -20.46 -11.21 -32.28
C PRO A 7 -20.29 -10.98 -33.79
N LYS A 8 -20.94 -11.76 -34.66
CA LYS A 8 -20.73 -11.67 -36.12
C LYS A 8 -21.48 -10.53 -36.79
N ARG A 9 -22.42 -9.87 -36.10
CA ARG A 9 -23.27 -8.82 -36.68
C ARG A 9 -22.63 -7.42 -36.74
N TRP A 10 -21.44 -7.25 -36.17
CA TRP A 10 -20.76 -5.95 -36.06
C TRP A 10 -19.76 -5.66 -37.19
N LEU A 11 -19.58 -6.58 -38.15
CA LEU A 11 -18.52 -6.48 -39.17
C LEU A 11 -19.00 -6.10 -40.59
N GLU A 12 -20.26 -5.71 -40.77
CA GLU A 12 -20.74 -5.20 -42.06
C GLU A 12 -20.93 -3.68 -42.00
N VAL A 13 -19.86 -2.95 -42.30
CA VAL A 13 -19.91 -1.51 -42.60
C VAL A 13 -19.94 -1.36 -44.13
N PRO A 14 -20.88 -0.63 -44.73
CA PRO A 14 -20.88 -0.37 -46.17
C PRO A 14 -19.72 0.55 -46.56
N ASP A 15 -19.05 0.23 -47.68
CA ASP A 15 -18.00 1.05 -48.28
C ASP A 15 -18.47 2.50 -48.49
N LEU A 16 -17.77 3.45 -47.85
CA LEU A 16 -17.95 4.88 -48.10
C LEU A 16 -17.07 5.33 -49.28
N PRO A 17 -17.53 6.29 -50.11
CA PRO A 17 -16.80 6.67 -51.31
C PRO A 17 -15.49 7.39 -50.98
N VAL A 18 -14.40 6.92 -51.58
CA VAL A 18 -13.11 7.60 -51.60
C VAL A 18 -13.19 8.76 -52.61
N GLY A 19 -13.14 10.00 -52.10
CA GLY A 19 -12.80 11.14 -52.93
C GLY A 19 -13.39 12.48 -52.48
N SER A 20 -12.56 13.31 -51.84
CA SER A 20 -12.33 14.70 -52.28
C SER A 20 -11.34 15.38 -51.35
N THR A 21 -10.19 15.75 -51.91
CA THR A 21 -9.26 16.74 -51.36
C THR A 21 -9.96 18.08 -51.16
N LEU A 22 -9.91 18.63 -49.95
CA LEU A 22 -10.11 20.07 -49.75
C LEU A 22 -9.25 20.58 -48.58
N ASP A 23 -8.29 21.42 -48.93
CA ASP A 23 -7.56 22.32 -48.06
C ASP A 23 -8.50 23.10 -47.14
N GLN A 24 -8.36 22.94 -45.82
CA GLN A 24 -8.71 23.99 -44.86
C GLN A 24 -7.75 23.91 -43.67
N HIS A 25 -6.82 24.86 -43.61
CA HIS A 25 -6.23 25.34 -42.36
C HIS A 25 -7.35 25.85 -41.44
N LYS A 26 -7.97 24.93 -40.69
CA LYS A 26 -8.82 25.25 -39.55
C LYS A 26 -7.95 25.22 -38.31
N THR A 27 -7.89 26.37 -37.65
CA THR A 27 -7.52 26.47 -36.23
C THR A 27 -8.19 25.32 -35.46
N PHE A 28 -7.39 24.43 -34.89
CA PHE A 28 -7.90 23.38 -34.02
C PHE A 28 -8.64 24.06 -32.85
N ALA A 29 -9.96 24.02 -32.88
CA ALA A 29 -10.77 24.35 -31.72
C ALA A 29 -10.25 23.52 -30.55
N LYS A 30 -10.08 24.14 -29.38
CA LYS A 30 -9.82 23.39 -28.14
C LYS A 30 -10.80 22.22 -28.12
N PRO A 31 -10.36 20.96 -27.97
CA PRO A 31 -11.27 19.83 -27.89
C PRO A 31 -12.27 20.18 -26.78
N THR A 32 -13.52 20.43 -27.17
CA THR A 32 -14.59 20.61 -26.21
C THR A 32 -14.60 19.33 -25.40
N SER A 33 -14.67 19.46 -24.08
CA SER A 33 -14.69 18.36 -23.11
C SER A 33 -15.94 17.47 -23.22
N GLN A 34 -16.53 17.38 -24.42
CA GLN A 34 -17.86 16.89 -24.73
C GLN A 34 -17.86 15.91 -25.92
N ASN A 35 -16.74 15.26 -26.23
CA ASN A 35 -16.84 14.02 -26.99
C ASN A 35 -17.16 12.92 -25.97
N PRO A 36 -18.45 12.55 -25.79
CA PRO A 36 -18.80 11.48 -24.88
C PRO A 36 -18.01 10.21 -25.25
N PRO A 37 -17.63 9.40 -24.27
CA PRO A 37 -16.89 8.16 -24.48
C PRO A 37 -17.38 7.32 -25.66
N PHE A 38 -18.71 7.29 -25.77
CA PHE A 38 -19.48 6.73 -26.86
C PHE A 38 -20.61 7.71 -27.20
N PRO A 39 -20.65 8.26 -28.43
CA PRO A 39 -21.80 9.03 -28.88
C PRO A 39 -23.06 8.17 -28.79
N GLY A 40 -23.97 8.51 -27.87
CA GLY A 40 -25.25 7.82 -27.69
C GLY A 40 -25.33 6.82 -26.54
N LEU A 41 -24.24 6.51 -25.82
CA LEU A 41 -24.31 5.70 -24.61
C LEU A 41 -24.45 6.60 -23.36
N PRO A 42 -25.50 6.42 -22.54
CA PRO A 42 -25.59 7.09 -21.24
C PRO A 42 -24.39 6.78 -20.34
N SER A 43 -23.90 7.78 -19.60
CA SER A 43 -22.70 7.67 -18.77
C SER A 43 -22.80 6.57 -17.69
N ASP A 44 -23.99 6.37 -17.13
CA ASP A 44 -24.28 5.31 -16.16
C ASP A 44 -24.14 3.91 -16.77
N VAL A 45 -24.62 3.70 -17.99
CA VAL A 45 -24.45 2.43 -18.73
C VAL A 45 -22.98 2.19 -19.07
N PHE A 46 -22.26 3.24 -19.46
CA PHE A 46 -20.81 3.16 -19.69
C PHE A 46 -20.06 2.76 -18.41
N LEU A 47 -20.33 3.42 -17.28
CA LEU A 47 -19.73 3.09 -15.99
C LEU A 47 -20.08 1.66 -15.54
N LEU A 48 -21.31 1.20 -15.77
CA LEU A 48 -21.71 -0.17 -15.49
C LEU A 48 -20.87 -1.18 -16.28
N CYS A 49 -20.60 -0.93 -17.57
CA CYS A 49 -19.72 -1.78 -18.37
C CYS A 49 -18.28 -1.81 -17.80
N LEU A 50 -17.76 -0.67 -17.38
CA LEU A 50 -16.41 -0.55 -16.82
C LEU A 50 -16.24 -1.32 -15.50
N ARG A 51 -17.31 -1.59 -14.75
CA ARG A 51 -17.24 -2.36 -13.49
C ARG A 51 -16.92 -3.83 -13.68
N TYR A 52 -17.18 -4.38 -14.86
CA TYR A 52 -16.81 -5.76 -15.20
C TYR A 52 -15.36 -5.92 -15.67
N LEU A 53 -14.65 -4.81 -15.91
CA LEU A 53 -13.25 -4.84 -16.29
C LEU A 53 -12.36 -5.06 -15.08
N ASP A 54 -11.33 -5.89 -15.25
CA ASP A 54 -10.25 -5.99 -14.27
C ASP A 54 -9.43 -4.68 -14.20
N LEU A 55 -8.55 -4.59 -13.21
CA LEU A 55 -7.77 -3.36 -13.01
C LEU A 55 -6.79 -3.09 -14.16
N ALA A 56 -6.23 -4.13 -14.78
CA ALA A 56 -5.28 -3.96 -15.89
C ALA A 56 -5.98 -3.35 -17.10
N THR A 57 -7.12 -3.92 -17.49
CA THR A 57 -7.95 -3.42 -18.58
C THR A 57 -8.47 -2.03 -18.25
N LEU A 58 -8.87 -1.75 -17.00
CA LEU A 58 -9.33 -0.41 -16.60
C LEU A 58 -8.23 0.66 -16.73
N VAL A 59 -6.97 0.30 -16.51
CA VAL A 59 -5.81 1.19 -16.73
C VAL A 59 -5.61 1.45 -18.22
N GLU A 60 -5.65 0.41 -19.05
CA GLU A 60 -5.54 0.56 -20.51
C GLU A 60 -6.65 1.45 -21.05
N VAL A 61 -7.87 1.24 -20.58
CA VAL A 61 -9.05 2.00 -21.01
C VAL A 61 -8.93 3.50 -20.66
N GLN A 62 -8.20 3.88 -19.60
CA GLN A 62 -7.94 5.28 -19.24
C GLN A 62 -7.00 6.01 -20.21
N ILE A 63 -6.26 5.30 -21.07
CA ILE A 63 -5.36 5.91 -22.06
C ILE A 63 -6.08 6.21 -23.38
N VAL A 64 -7.27 5.64 -23.60
CA VAL A 64 -8.04 5.78 -24.85
C VAL A 64 -8.37 7.25 -25.13
N ASN A 65 -9.00 7.94 -24.17
CA ASN A 65 -9.16 9.39 -24.20
C ASN A 65 -9.40 9.98 -22.79
N SER A 66 -9.30 11.30 -22.67
CA SER A 66 -9.47 12.02 -21.40
C SER A 66 -10.88 11.97 -20.84
N GLY A 67 -11.92 11.84 -21.69
CA GLY A 67 -13.31 11.70 -21.25
C GLY A 67 -13.54 10.38 -20.51
N TRP A 68 -13.06 9.27 -21.06
CA TRP A 68 -13.13 7.94 -20.43
C TRP A 68 -12.37 7.94 -19.10
N ARG A 69 -11.16 8.52 -19.10
CA ARG A 69 -10.37 8.69 -17.88
C ARG A 69 -11.14 9.44 -16.81
N ASN A 70 -11.73 10.58 -17.15
CA ASN A 70 -12.50 11.38 -16.18
C ASN A 70 -13.69 10.59 -15.62
N HIS A 71 -14.41 9.84 -16.45
CA HIS A 71 -15.50 8.99 -15.97
C HIS A 71 -15.00 7.88 -15.04
N ILE A 72 -13.94 7.17 -15.42
CA ILE A 72 -13.35 6.10 -14.60
C ILE A 72 -12.85 6.64 -13.27
N VAL A 73 -12.07 7.71 -13.30
CA VAL A 73 -11.47 8.32 -12.11
C VAL A 73 -12.53 8.94 -11.19
N SER A 74 -13.72 9.26 -11.70
CA SER A 74 -14.84 9.78 -10.91
C SER A 74 -15.94 8.76 -10.55
N ASP A 75 -15.81 7.49 -10.92
CA ASP A 75 -16.80 6.44 -10.59
C ASP A 75 -16.71 6.00 -9.12
N GLN A 76 -17.27 6.81 -8.23
CA GLN A 76 -17.28 6.53 -6.78
C GLN A 76 -17.80 5.14 -6.45
N LEU A 77 -18.90 4.72 -7.08
CA LEU A 77 -19.52 3.44 -6.79
C LEU A 77 -18.69 2.27 -7.34
N GLY A 78 -18.16 2.37 -8.57
CA GLY A 78 -17.31 1.33 -9.14
C GLY A 78 -15.96 1.18 -8.43
N TRP A 79 -15.39 2.25 -7.88
CA TRP A 79 -14.19 2.14 -7.04
C TRP A 79 -14.52 1.60 -5.64
N LYS A 80 -15.67 1.95 -5.06
CA LYS A 80 -16.11 1.40 -3.77
C LYS A 80 -16.35 -0.12 -3.86
N GLU A 81 -16.98 -0.59 -4.93
CA GLU A 81 -17.13 -2.03 -5.19
C GLU A 81 -15.76 -2.72 -5.29
N ARG A 82 -14.79 -2.10 -5.96
CA ARG A 82 -13.41 -2.62 -6.04
C ARG A 82 -12.68 -2.62 -4.70
N CYS A 83 -12.88 -1.59 -3.86
CA CYS A 83 -12.41 -1.60 -2.48
C CYS A 83 -13.00 -2.79 -1.72
N ASN A 84 -14.31 -3.01 -1.80
CA ASN A 84 -14.97 -4.12 -1.13
C ASN A 84 -14.43 -5.48 -1.60
N LEU A 85 -14.21 -5.65 -2.91
CA LEU A 85 -13.58 -6.85 -3.47
C LEU A 85 -12.14 -7.02 -2.97
N LEU A 86 -11.35 -5.95 -2.97
CA LEU A 86 -9.98 -5.95 -2.46
C LEU A 86 -9.92 -6.26 -0.96
N TRP A 87 -10.96 -5.92 -0.20
CA TRP A 87 -10.98 -6.05 1.26
C TRP A 87 -11.68 -7.33 1.75
N ALA A 88 -12.36 -8.06 0.88
CA ALA A 88 -13.25 -9.16 1.25
C ALA A 88 -12.56 -10.29 2.05
N ASP A 89 -11.29 -10.55 1.77
CA ASP A 89 -10.47 -11.59 2.37
C ASP A 89 -9.39 -11.03 3.31
N LYS A 90 -9.46 -9.73 3.65
CA LYS A 90 -8.44 -9.06 4.47
C LYS A 90 -8.85 -9.07 5.93
N VAL A 91 -7.94 -9.56 6.78
CA VAL A 91 -8.10 -9.57 8.24
C VAL A 91 -8.16 -8.16 8.78
N TYR A 92 -7.37 -7.24 8.21
CA TYR A 92 -7.35 -5.86 8.65
C TYR A 92 -7.29 -4.89 7.48
N VAL A 93 -8.26 -3.98 7.50
CA VAL A 93 -8.29 -2.78 6.67
C VAL A 93 -8.51 -1.60 7.61
N PRO A 94 -7.61 -0.60 7.59
CA PRO A 94 -7.82 0.69 8.23
C PRO A 94 -9.26 1.21 8.17
N GLN A 95 -9.87 1.47 9.34
CA GLN A 95 -11.24 2.00 9.40
C GLN A 95 -11.37 3.32 8.61
N GLY A 96 -10.34 4.16 8.68
CA GLY A 96 -10.27 5.40 7.91
C GLY A 96 -10.42 5.19 6.39
N LEU A 97 -9.85 4.11 5.85
CA LEU A 97 -9.96 3.81 4.41
C LEU A 97 -11.38 3.36 4.03
N ARG A 98 -12.06 2.63 4.92
CA ARG A 98 -13.46 2.20 4.70
C ARG A 98 -14.39 3.40 4.61
N ILE A 99 -14.30 4.28 5.59
CA ILE A 99 -15.07 5.53 5.63
C ILE A 99 -14.74 6.40 4.40
N PHE A 100 -13.47 6.48 4.00
CA PHE A 100 -13.08 7.24 2.82
C PHE A 100 -13.64 6.66 1.51
N ALA A 101 -13.73 5.33 1.41
CA ALA A 101 -14.37 4.68 0.26
C ALA A 101 -15.88 4.90 0.20
N ASP A 102 -16.52 5.18 1.33
CA ASP A 102 -17.93 5.59 1.38
C ASP A 102 -18.14 7.05 0.94
N GLY A 103 -17.06 7.79 0.66
CA GLY A 103 -17.14 9.17 0.18
C GLY A 103 -17.69 10.11 1.25
N ARG A 104 -18.39 11.17 0.81
CA ARG A 104 -18.91 12.21 1.72
C ARG A 104 -19.85 11.64 2.77
N GLU A 105 -20.80 10.79 2.36
CA GLU A 105 -21.76 10.16 3.27
C GLU A 105 -21.07 9.28 4.33
N GLY A 106 -19.98 8.61 3.95
CA GLY A 106 -19.16 7.85 4.89
C GLY A 106 -18.60 8.74 5.98
N VAL A 107 -17.96 9.84 5.56
CA VAL A 107 -17.32 10.72 6.53
C VAL A 107 -18.35 11.46 7.39
N ASP A 108 -19.46 11.93 6.82
CA ASP A 108 -20.52 12.58 7.58
C ASP A 108 -21.06 11.64 8.68
N ARG A 109 -21.27 10.36 8.34
CA ARG A 109 -21.70 9.35 9.31
C ARG A 109 -20.66 9.13 10.41
N TRP A 110 -19.39 8.99 10.04
CA TRP A 110 -18.31 8.82 11.01
C TRP A 110 -18.18 10.03 11.95
N VAL A 111 -18.32 11.26 11.42
CA VAL A 111 -18.33 12.49 12.24
C VAL A 111 -19.45 12.45 13.26
N GLU A 112 -20.65 12.03 12.87
CA GLU A 112 -21.78 11.92 13.80
C GLU A 112 -21.57 10.79 14.82
N GLU A 113 -21.04 9.63 14.43
CA GLU A 113 -20.68 8.53 15.35
C GLU A 113 -19.63 8.99 16.39
N GLU A 114 -18.62 9.75 15.98
CA GLU A 114 -17.64 10.33 16.91
C GLU A 114 -18.28 11.33 17.86
N LYS A 115 -19.13 12.22 17.36
CA LYS A 115 -19.87 13.17 18.21
C LYS A 115 -20.78 12.44 19.18
N GLU A 116 -21.42 11.35 18.78
CA GLU A 116 -22.21 10.49 19.67
C GLU A 116 -21.34 9.84 20.74
N GLY A 117 -20.14 9.35 20.37
CA GLY A 117 -19.15 8.82 21.32
C GLY A 117 -18.70 9.86 22.36
N ILE A 118 -18.39 11.08 21.90
CA ILE A 118 -18.07 12.21 22.78
C ILE A 118 -19.29 12.60 23.62
N ALA A 119 -20.49 12.59 23.04
CA ALA A 119 -21.72 12.81 23.77
C ALA A 119 -21.99 11.69 24.80
N GLY A 120 -21.47 10.48 24.62
CA GLY A 120 -21.46 9.44 25.65
C GLY A 120 -20.62 9.81 26.87
N MET A 121 -19.64 10.72 26.72
CA MET A 121 -18.83 11.21 27.83
C MET A 121 -19.66 12.11 28.76
N GLY A 122 -19.40 12.04 30.06
CA GLY A 122 -19.96 12.98 31.02
C GLY A 122 -19.42 14.40 30.78
N ILE A 123 -20.28 15.43 30.90
CA ILE A 123 -19.91 16.84 30.65
C ILE A 123 -18.64 17.25 31.42
N LYS A 124 -18.49 16.79 32.66
CA LYS A 124 -17.29 17.05 33.48
C LYS A 124 -16.01 16.54 32.80
N LYS A 125 -16.05 15.35 32.20
CA LYS A 125 -14.92 14.75 31.46
C LYS A 125 -14.62 15.54 30.19
N ILE A 126 -15.65 15.91 29.44
CA ILE A 126 -15.49 16.75 28.23
C ILE A 126 -14.81 18.08 28.57
N LYS A 127 -15.27 18.76 29.64
CA LYS A 127 -14.64 20.01 30.13
C LYS A 127 -13.18 19.82 30.53
N GLN A 128 -12.86 18.74 31.22
CA GLN A 128 -11.48 18.42 31.62
C GLN A 128 -10.59 18.19 30.41
N GLU A 129 -11.07 17.46 29.40
CA GLU A 129 -10.33 17.24 28.16
C GLU A 129 -10.17 18.54 27.34
N LEU A 130 -11.22 19.36 27.21
CA LEU A 130 -11.13 20.68 26.58
C LEU A 130 -10.05 21.57 27.23
N LEU A 131 -10.01 21.61 28.56
CA LEU A 131 -8.97 22.33 29.30
C LEU A 131 -7.58 21.74 29.04
N ARG A 132 -7.46 20.41 28.99
CA ARG A 132 -6.19 19.71 28.69
C ARG A 132 -5.70 20.01 27.27
N LEU A 133 -6.61 20.20 26.32
CA LEU A 133 -6.32 20.61 24.94
C LEU A 133 -6.00 22.11 24.82
N GLY A 134 -6.03 22.87 25.92
CA GLY A 134 -5.69 24.28 25.95
C GLY A 134 -6.82 25.23 25.54
N VAL A 135 -8.07 24.75 25.49
CA VAL A 135 -9.23 25.60 25.18
C VAL A 135 -9.47 26.59 26.34
N PRO A 136 -9.52 27.90 26.08
CA PRO A 136 -9.71 28.90 27.12
C PRO A 136 -10.98 28.65 27.95
N GLY A 137 -10.87 28.74 29.27
CA GLY A 137 -12.01 28.51 30.17
C GLY A 137 -13.23 29.39 29.88
N ARG A 138 -13.04 30.58 29.29
CA ARG A 138 -14.14 31.45 28.83
C ARG A 138 -14.94 30.88 27.66
N GLU A 139 -14.29 30.17 26.74
CA GLU A 139 -14.96 29.52 25.59
C GLU A 139 -15.76 28.31 26.08
N ILE A 140 -15.17 27.53 26.98
CA ILE A 140 -15.85 26.41 27.64
C ILE A 140 -17.05 26.91 28.46
N ALA A 141 -16.92 28.03 29.18
CA ALA A 141 -18.01 28.62 29.96
C ALA A 141 -19.13 29.21 29.08
N GLY A 142 -18.82 29.53 27.82
CA GLY A 142 -19.80 29.99 26.83
C GLY A 142 -20.68 28.88 26.26
N CYS A 143 -20.37 27.60 26.53
CA CYS A 143 -21.23 26.48 26.17
C CYS A 143 -22.30 26.25 27.26
N PHE A 144 -23.57 26.29 26.88
CA PHE A 144 -24.73 26.08 27.73
C PHE A 144 -25.30 24.67 27.57
N GLU A 145 -25.26 24.12 26.36
CA GLU A 145 -25.80 22.80 26.07
C GLU A 145 -24.70 21.74 25.87
N LYS A 146 -24.99 20.49 26.22
CA LYS A 146 -24.05 19.37 26.03
C LYS A 146 -23.55 19.26 24.58
N ARG A 147 -24.44 19.51 23.60
CA ARG A 147 -24.10 19.49 22.17
C ARG A 147 -23.03 20.52 21.82
N GLU A 148 -23.05 21.70 22.45
CA GLU A 148 -22.06 22.75 22.22
C GLU A 148 -20.69 22.33 22.76
N TYR A 149 -20.64 21.67 23.93
CA TYR A 149 -19.39 21.09 24.44
C TYR A 149 -18.83 20.01 23.51
N VAL A 150 -19.69 19.15 22.97
CA VAL A 150 -19.31 18.08 22.02
C VAL A 150 -18.73 18.68 20.75
N ASN A 151 -19.42 19.67 20.15
CA ASN A 151 -18.97 20.35 18.95
C ASN A 151 -17.64 21.08 19.20
N LEU A 152 -17.54 21.85 20.29
CA LEU A 152 -16.31 22.56 20.65
C LEU A 152 -15.14 21.59 20.82
N TYR A 153 -15.38 20.42 21.43
CA TYR A 153 -14.35 19.39 21.60
C TYR A 153 -13.92 18.79 20.26
N PHE A 154 -14.88 18.42 19.42
CA PHE A 154 -14.63 17.88 18.09
C PHE A 154 -13.87 18.88 17.20
N ASP A 155 -14.28 20.15 17.19
CA ASP A 155 -13.67 21.22 16.41
C ASP A 155 -12.23 21.49 16.90
N THR A 156 -12.02 21.55 18.22
CA THR A 156 -10.67 21.70 18.80
C THR A 156 -9.75 20.54 18.41
N MET A 157 -10.23 19.30 18.51
CA MET A 157 -9.46 18.12 18.13
C MET A 157 -9.11 18.13 16.63
N SER A 158 -10.05 18.58 15.80
CA SER A 158 -9.85 18.74 14.36
C SER A 158 -8.78 19.80 14.06
N GLU A 159 -8.85 20.97 14.68
CA GLU A 159 -7.89 22.08 14.49
C GLU A 159 -6.49 21.76 15.02
N MET A 160 -6.38 21.15 16.21
CA MET A 160 -5.09 20.70 16.73
C MET A 160 -4.40 19.73 15.79
N THR A 161 -5.16 18.86 15.15
CA THR A 161 -4.56 17.90 14.23
C THR A 161 -4.18 18.54 12.89
N LYS A 162 -4.98 19.47 12.35
CA LYS A 162 -4.56 20.31 11.21
C LYS A 162 -3.24 21.03 11.50
N THR A 163 -3.08 21.54 12.72
CA THR A 163 -1.87 22.24 13.16
C THR A 163 -0.66 21.30 13.28
N GLN A 164 -0.84 20.10 13.85
CA GLN A 164 0.20 19.06 13.94
C GLN A 164 0.64 18.53 12.56
N LEU A 165 -0.24 18.58 11.56
CA LEU A 165 0.07 18.30 10.16
C LEU A 165 0.80 19.47 9.46
N GLY A 166 1.17 20.52 10.19
CA GLY A 166 1.93 21.66 9.67
C GLY A 166 1.09 22.82 9.14
N GLY A 167 -0.21 22.89 9.47
CA GLY A 167 -1.03 24.10 9.34
C GLY A 167 -1.20 24.68 7.93
N LYS A 168 -0.77 23.99 6.87
CA LYS A 168 -0.86 24.49 5.50
C LYS A 168 -2.15 24.05 4.82
N THR A 169 -3.22 24.82 4.99
CA THR A 169 -4.26 24.97 3.97
C THR A 169 -3.65 25.73 2.78
N ARG A 170 -2.91 25.01 1.91
CA ARG A 170 -2.57 25.54 0.58
C ARG A 170 -3.86 25.55 -0.25
N THR A 171 -4.52 26.71 -0.30
CA THR A 171 -5.68 27.01 -1.16
C THR A 171 -5.35 27.05 -2.66
N ASN A 172 -4.10 26.75 -3.04
CA ASN A 172 -3.70 26.44 -4.42
C ASN A 172 -3.10 25.03 -4.44
N ILE A 173 -3.82 24.09 -5.04
CA ILE A 173 -3.47 22.67 -5.07
C ILE A 173 -2.43 22.40 -6.17
N GLU A 174 -1.18 22.24 -5.76
CA GLU A 174 -0.30 21.26 -6.42
C GLU A 174 -0.77 19.85 -6.01
N PRO A 175 -0.76 18.87 -6.93
CA PRO A 175 -1.22 17.50 -6.67
C PRO A 175 -0.44 16.90 -5.50
N TRP A 176 -1.16 16.42 -4.49
CA TRP A 176 -0.58 15.93 -3.25
C TRP A 176 0.22 14.64 -3.49
N HIS A 177 1.46 14.63 -2.98
CA HIS A 177 2.29 13.44 -2.96
C HIS A 177 1.64 12.35 -2.07
N PRO A 178 1.56 11.09 -2.53
CA PRO A 178 1.08 9.93 -1.77
C PRO A 178 1.47 9.82 -0.30
N GLU A 179 2.68 10.24 0.03
CA GLU A 179 3.25 10.15 1.38
C GLU A 179 2.54 11.06 2.39
N HIS A 180 1.96 12.18 1.93
CA HIS A 180 1.19 13.08 2.79
C HIS A 180 -0.20 12.53 3.11
N LEU A 181 -0.88 11.91 2.13
CA LEU A 181 -2.14 11.19 2.38
C LEU A 181 -1.93 10.01 3.34
N MET A 182 -0.81 9.29 3.21
CA MET A 182 -0.45 8.23 4.16
C MET A 182 -0.17 8.78 5.56
N LYS A 183 0.52 9.92 5.71
CA LYS A 183 0.68 10.57 7.03
C LYS A 183 -0.66 11.01 7.63
N VAL A 184 -1.61 11.45 6.82
CA VAL A 184 -2.96 11.82 7.27
C VAL A 184 -3.74 10.58 7.73
N VAL A 185 -3.70 9.47 6.99
CA VAL A 185 -4.29 8.19 7.43
C VAL A 185 -3.58 7.64 8.68
N GLU A 186 -2.25 7.73 8.76
CA GLU A 186 -1.46 7.24 9.89
C GLU A 186 -1.69 8.07 11.17
N GLN A 187 -1.85 9.39 11.04
CA GLN A 187 -2.28 10.24 12.14
C GLN A 187 -3.76 10.08 12.49
N SER A 188 -4.59 9.66 11.53
CA SER A 188 -5.98 9.29 11.79
C SER A 188 -6.04 8.10 12.72
N HIS A 189 -5.17 7.11 12.49
CA HIS A 189 -5.07 5.90 13.30
C HIS A 189 -4.59 6.15 14.72
N LYS A 190 -3.61 7.06 14.91
CA LYS A 190 -3.08 7.38 16.25
C LYS A 190 -4.09 8.03 17.20
N LYS A 191 -5.18 8.62 16.70
CA LYS A 191 -6.19 9.32 17.50
C LYS A 191 -7.64 8.87 17.25
N GLY A 192 -7.87 7.90 16.38
CA GLY A 192 -9.22 7.49 15.96
C GLY A 192 -9.93 8.47 15.03
N HIS A 193 -9.24 9.45 14.42
CA HIS A 193 -9.88 10.55 13.69
C HIS A 193 -9.62 10.54 12.19
N LEU A 194 -10.62 10.28 11.34
CA LEU A 194 -10.46 10.39 9.89
C LEU A 194 -10.57 11.84 9.40
N TYR A 195 -9.57 12.33 8.68
CA TYR A 195 -9.57 13.69 8.13
C TYR A 195 -10.18 13.75 6.72
N ILE A 196 -11.15 14.65 6.52
CA ILE A 196 -11.46 15.18 5.18
C ILE A 196 -10.45 16.29 4.91
N LEU A 197 -9.51 16.08 4.00
CA LEU A 197 -8.72 17.17 3.48
C LEU A 197 -9.55 17.92 2.44
N GLU A 198 -9.66 19.25 2.57
CA GLU A 198 -10.11 20.15 1.49
C GLU A 198 -9.02 20.25 0.39
N THR A 199 -8.59 19.11 -0.14
CA THR A 199 -7.83 19.11 -1.39
C THR A 199 -8.82 19.39 -2.52
N GLY A 200 -8.38 20.17 -3.51
CA GLY A 200 -9.10 20.37 -4.77
C GLY A 200 -9.65 19.05 -5.28
N PRO A 201 -10.81 19.08 -5.97
CA PRO A 201 -11.73 17.96 -6.08
C PRO A 201 -10.98 16.64 -6.27
N LEU A 202 -10.79 15.91 -5.16
CA LEU A 202 -10.32 14.53 -5.25
C LEU A 202 -11.38 13.84 -6.09
N ALA A 203 -11.00 13.51 -7.32
CA ALA A 203 -11.95 13.14 -8.35
C ALA A 203 -12.81 11.92 -7.95
N CYS A 204 -12.33 11.11 -6.99
CA CYS A 204 -13.08 10.06 -6.30
C CYS A 204 -12.41 9.65 -4.97
N PRO A 205 -13.06 9.83 -3.81
CA PRO A 205 -12.60 9.29 -2.52
C PRO A 205 -12.35 7.77 -2.53
N ALA A 206 -13.22 6.98 -3.18
CA ALA A 206 -13.07 5.53 -3.23
C ALA A 206 -11.84 5.06 -4.01
N MET A 207 -11.51 5.70 -5.14
CA MET A 207 -10.27 5.41 -5.86
C MET A 207 -9.05 5.67 -5.00
N THR A 208 -9.08 6.77 -4.24
CA THR A 208 -7.99 7.13 -3.34
C THR A 208 -7.87 6.12 -2.19
N ALA A 209 -8.99 5.71 -1.60
CA ALA A 209 -9.02 4.65 -0.58
C ALA A 209 -8.44 3.33 -1.11
N PHE A 210 -8.78 2.95 -2.35
CA PHE A 210 -8.26 1.78 -3.02
C PHE A 210 -6.72 1.82 -3.11
N VAL A 211 -6.18 2.93 -3.59
CA VAL A 211 -4.72 3.13 -3.76
C VAL A 211 -4.00 3.15 -2.41
N LEU A 212 -4.57 3.84 -1.42
CA LEU A 212 -4.00 3.90 -0.07
C LEU A 212 -4.05 2.53 0.61
N SER A 213 -5.06 1.70 0.32
CA SER A 213 -5.12 0.32 0.83
C SER A 213 -3.94 -0.51 0.33
N ILE A 214 -3.60 -0.40 -0.96
CA ILE A 214 -2.44 -1.10 -1.54
C ILE A 214 -1.12 -0.61 -0.93
N LYS A 215 -1.01 0.69 -0.63
CA LYS A 215 0.16 1.25 0.06
C LYS A 215 0.27 0.77 1.49
N ASP A 216 -0.83 0.82 2.23
CA ASP A 216 -0.89 0.33 3.61
C ASP A 216 -0.57 -1.16 3.72
N ALA A 217 -1.00 -1.97 2.73
CA ALA A 217 -0.66 -3.38 2.65
C ALA A 217 0.84 -3.66 2.61
N LYS A 218 1.67 -2.68 2.21
CA LYS A 218 3.14 -2.79 2.16
C LYS A 218 3.85 -2.07 3.31
N ARG A 219 3.11 -1.42 4.21
CA ARG A 219 3.68 -0.65 5.32
C ARG A 219 4.34 -1.60 6.33
N CYS A 220 5.52 -1.25 6.84
CA CYS A 220 6.16 -1.98 7.94
C CYS A 220 6.05 -1.24 9.29
N ALA A 221 5.74 0.06 9.28
CA ALA A 221 5.61 0.84 10.50
C ALA A 221 4.22 0.67 11.13
N MET A 222 4.13 0.20 12.37
CA MET A 222 2.86 0.01 13.10
C MET A 222 2.65 1.16 14.09
N SER A 223 1.44 1.69 14.20
CA SER A 223 1.12 2.67 15.26
C SER A 223 0.82 1.98 16.60
N GLU A 224 0.99 2.70 17.71
CA GLU A 224 0.64 2.18 19.04
C GLU A 224 -0.85 1.84 19.16
N ALA A 225 -1.71 2.69 18.60
CA ALA A 225 -3.15 2.45 18.56
C ALA A 225 -3.48 1.13 17.86
N GLU A 226 -2.80 0.84 16.73
CA GLU A 226 -2.93 -0.44 16.04
C GLU A 226 -2.45 -1.60 16.90
N LEU A 227 -1.24 -1.49 17.46
CA LEU A 227 -0.65 -2.50 18.35
C LEU A 227 -1.60 -2.87 19.51
N CYS A 228 -2.23 -1.87 20.14
CA CYS A 228 -3.14 -2.08 21.26
C CYS A 228 -4.55 -2.52 20.84
N SER A 229 -4.95 -2.27 19.59
CA SER A 229 -6.28 -2.62 19.08
C SER A 229 -6.44 -4.12 18.81
N PHE A 230 -5.34 -4.85 18.65
CA PHE A 230 -5.36 -6.26 18.27
C PHE A 230 -5.14 -7.20 19.44
N ILE A 231 -5.60 -8.43 19.24
CA ILE A 231 -5.12 -9.60 19.97
C ILE A 231 -4.12 -10.28 19.05
N PHE A 232 -2.90 -10.46 19.52
CA PHE A 232 -1.85 -11.19 18.82
C PHE A 232 -1.84 -12.64 19.27
N HIS A 233 -1.79 -13.54 18.30
CA HIS A 233 -1.68 -14.97 18.46
C HIS A 233 -0.21 -15.34 18.35
N VAL A 234 0.34 -15.98 19.39
CA VAL A 234 1.79 -16.18 19.56
C VAL A 234 2.13 -17.66 19.52
N ARG A 235 3.21 -17.98 18.80
CA ARG A 235 3.87 -19.28 18.79
C ARG A 235 5.39 -19.15 18.80
N VAL A 236 6.07 -20.19 19.26
CA VAL A 236 7.52 -20.40 19.21
C VAL A 236 7.93 -20.85 17.81
N ARG A 237 9.10 -20.39 17.36
CA ARG A 237 9.71 -20.83 16.09
C ARG A 237 10.48 -22.13 16.27
N SER A 238 10.40 -23.02 15.28
CA SER A 238 11.13 -24.29 15.29
C SER A 238 12.65 -24.13 15.26
N GLN A 239 13.14 -23.06 14.63
CA GLN A 239 14.56 -22.79 14.40
C GLN A 239 15.09 -21.63 15.26
N GLY A 240 14.32 -21.16 16.23
CA GLY A 240 14.67 -20.02 17.08
C GLY A 240 15.47 -20.41 18.34
N PRO A 241 15.99 -19.44 19.10
CA PRO A 241 16.58 -19.69 20.43
C PRO A 241 15.57 -20.32 21.40
N LEU A 242 14.28 -20.23 21.12
CA LEU A 242 13.21 -20.81 21.93
C LEU A 242 12.77 -22.21 21.47
N ALA A 243 13.44 -22.81 20.48
CA ALA A 243 13.13 -24.15 20.01
C ALA A 243 13.05 -25.21 21.14
N PRO A 244 13.87 -25.16 22.22
CA PRO A 244 13.72 -26.09 23.34
C PRO A 244 12.36 -26.02 24.06
N CYS A 245 11.60 -24.93 23.89
CA CYS A 245 10.28 -24.73 24.49
C CYS A 245 9.14 -25.33 23.65
N ILE A 246 9.40 -25.81 22.42
CA ILE A 246 8.40 -26.41 21.50
C ILE A 246 7.53 -27.51 22.16
N PRO A 247 8.08 -28.43 22.98
CA PRO A 247 7.25 -29.44 23.65
C PRO A 247 6.15 -28.85 24.55
N ASN A 248 6.35 -27.62 25.03
CA ASN A 248 5.41 -26.90 25.89
C ASN A 248 4.61 -25.82 25.14
N ASP A 249 4.85 -25.64 23.84
CA ASP A 249 4.10 -24.69 23.04
C ASP A 249 2.77 -25.32 22.58
N PRO A 250 1.61 -24.76 22.96
CA PRO A 250 0.32 -25.32 22.63
C PRO A 250 0.09 -25.47 21.11
N TRP A 251 0.70 -24.61 20.29
CA TRP A 251 0.55 -24.64 18.84
C TRP A 251 1.22 -25.85 18.22
N TRP A 252 2.46 -26.12 18.62
CA TRP A 252 3.18 -27.32 18.18
C TRP A 252 2.54 -28.61 18.69
N GLN A 253 1.82 -28.55 19.81
CA GLN A 253 1.06 -29.68 20.32
C GLN A 253 -0.34 -29.82 19.67
N GLY A 254 -0.74 -28.91 18.78
CA GLY A 254 -2.07 -28.92 18.15
C GLY A 254 -3.21 -28.53 19.11
N LYS A 255 -2.90 -27.83 20.21
CA LYS A 255 -3.80 -27.47 21.30
C LYS A 255 -4.13 -25.96 21.37
N GLY A 256 -3.97 -25.24 20.25
CA GLY A 256 -4.26 -23.80 20.13
C GLY A 256 -3.00 -22.94 20.13
N HIS A 257 -3.08 -21.70 20.61
CA HIS A 257 -1.94 -20.77 20.63
C HIS A 257 -2.09 -19.77 21.77
N GLY A 258 -0.98 -19.16 22.16
CA GLY A 258 -1.00 -18.04 23.10
C GLY A 258 -1.71 -16.84 22.49
N LYS A 259 -2.36 -16.05 23.33
CA LYS A 259 -2.98 -14.77 22.97
C LYS A 259 -2.37 -13.66 23.81
N VAL A 260 -2.11 -12.52 23.17
CA VAL A 260 -1.50 -11.36 23.78
C VAL A 260 -2.27 -10.12 23.41
N LYS A 261 -2.54 -9.27 24.40
CA LYS A 261 -3.09 -7.94 24.19
C LYS A 261 -2.16 -6.88 24.77
N PHE A 262 -1.77 -5.92 23.95
CA PHE A 262 -0.96 -4.77 24.38
C PHE A 262 -1.86 -3.71 25.02
N ARG A 263 -1.33 -3.00 26.03
CA ARG A 263 -2.00 -1.86 26.67
C ARG A 263 -1.27 -0.57 26.32
N PRO A 264 -1.99 0.53 26.06
CA PRO A 264 -1.37 1.81 25.73
C PRO A 264 -0.33 2.25 26.77
N ASN A 265 0.78 2.86 26.33
CA ASN A 265 1.80 3.42 27.22
C ASN A 265 1.24 4.50 28.16
N SER A 266 0.19 5.21 27.73
CA SER A 266 -0.53 6.16 28.58
C SER A 266 -1.22 5.51 29.79
N GLU A 267 -1.46 4.19 29.75
CA GLU A 267 -2.06 3.40 30.83
C GLU A 267 -1.00 2.59 31.61
N GLY A 268 0.28 3.01 31.52
CA GLY A 268 1.41 2.32 32.15
C GLY A 268 2.05 1.24 31.27
N GLY A 269 1.54 1.05 30.05
CA GLY A 269 2.08 0.09 29.09
C GLY A 269 1.87 -1.38 29.50
N GLY A 270 2.51 -2.26 28.74
CA GLY A 270 2.58 -3.69 29.03
C GLY A 270 1.56 -4.54 28.31
N MET A 271 1.46 -5.79 28.77
CA MET A 271 0.90 -6.88 27.97
C MET A 271 0.09 -7.81 28.85
N THR A 272 -1.02 -8.31 28.33
CA THR A 272 -1.82 -9.36 28.98
C THR A 272 -1.74 -10.64 28.16
N TRP A 273 -1.33 -11.72 28.82
CA TRP A 273 -1.15 -13.03 28.21
C TRP A 273 -2.31 -13.95 28.55
N GLN A 274 -2.72 -14.77 27.59
CA GLN A 274 -3.65 -15.86 27.80
C GLN A 274 -3.15 -17.08 27.03
N TRP A 275 -2.79 -18.12 27.77
CA TRP A 275 -2.37 -19.40 27.21
C TRP A 275 -3.50 -20.43 27.32
N PRO A 276 -3.60 -21.39 26.38
CA PRO A 276 -4.51 -22.52 26.50
C PRO A 276 -4.25 -23.32 27.78
N GLU A 277 -5.33 -23.77 28.40
CA GLU A 277 -5.30 -24.67 29.55
C GLU A 277 -5.66 -26.09 29.09
N ILE A 278 -4.81 -27.06 29.43
CA ILE A 278 -4.96 -28.45 29.04
C ILE A 278 -4.80 -29.32 30.28
N ASP A 279 -5.82 -30.13 30.56
CA ASP A 279 -5.88 -31.01 31.72
C ASP A 279 -5.67 -30.29 33.06
N GLY A 280 -6.15 -29.04 33.15
CA GLY A 280 -6.02 -28.20 34.36
C GLY A 280 -4.68 -27.45 34.48
N ALA A 281 -3.79 -27.57 33.48
CA ALA A 281 -2.48 -26.92 33.47
C ALA A 281 -2.36 -25.91 32.31
N VAL A 282 -1.87 -24.72 32.61
CA VAL A 282 -1.62 -23.67 31.62
C VAL A 282 -0.38 -24.02 30.79
N MET A 283 -0.52 -24.16 29.47
CA MET A 283 0.60 -24.43 28.56
C MET A 283 1.30 -23.13 28.16
N ASN A 284 2.20 -22.68 29.02
CA ASN A 284 3.01 -21.49 28.82
C ASN A 284 4.45 -21.88 28.42
N PRO A 285 4.84 -21.76 27.13
CA PRO A 285 6.19 -22.11 26.70
C PRO A 285 7.27 -21.21 27.31
N PHE A 286 6.90 -20.03 27.84
CA PHE A 286 7.84 -19.10 28.46
C PHE A 286 8.05 -19.35 29.95
N ALA A 287 7.24 -20.21 30.59
CA ALA A 287 7.41 -20.57 32.01
C ALA A 287 8.76 -21.25 32.31
N MET A 288 9.42 -21.82 31.28
CA MET A 288 10.77 -22.37 31.39
C MET A 288 11.87 -21.30 31.46
N MET A 289 11.57 -20.07 31.03
CA MET A 289 12.54 -18.98 30.94
C MET A 289 12.30 -17.87 31.94
N MET A 290 11.06 -17.66 32.34
CA MET A 290 10.64 -16.61 33.26
C MET A 290 9.61 -17.18 34.22
N ASP A 291 9.63 -16.73 35.47
CA ASP A 291 8.51 -16.94 36.36
C ASP A 291 7.26 -16.16 35.88
N GLN A 292 6.10 -16.51 36.43
CA GLN A 292 4.84 -15.89 36.01
C GLN A 292 4.81 -14.38 36.31
N GLU A 293 5.45 -13.94 37.40
CA GLU A 293 5.60 -12.52 37.75
C GLU A 293 6.41 -11.75 36.69
N GLY A 294 7.38 -12.40 36.05
CA GLY A 294 8.14 -11.82 34.94
C GLY A 294 7.33 -11.58 33.67
N LEU A 295 6.29 -12.38 33.41
CA LEU A 295 5.42 -12.20 32.24
C LEU A 295 4.43 -11.05 32.41
N ASP A 296 3.86 -10.91 33.61
CA ASP A 296 2.91 -9.85 33.93
C ASP A 296 3.59 -8.46 34.03
N SER A 297 4.92 -8.44 34.20
CA SER A 297 5.74 -7.23 34.21
C SER A 297 6.36 -6.88 32.85
N MET A 298 5.98 -7.58 31.78
CA MET A 298 6.47 -7.26 30.43
C MET A 298 5.95 -5.89 29.96
N ALA A 299 6.88 -5.06 29.49
CA ALA A 299 6.59 -3.78 28.85
C ALA A 299 7.02 -3.82 27.38
N TYR A 300 6.58 -2.82 26.62
CA TYR A 300 7.02 -2.65 25.23
C TYR A 300 7.31 -1.18 24.94
N GLU A 301 8.10 -0.97 23.90
CA GLU A 301 8.33 0.35 23.30
C GLU A 301 8.31 0.19 21.77
N LEU A 302 7.57 1.05 21.09
CA LEU A 302 7.70 1.19 19.64
C LEU A 302 8.92 2.06 19.34
N THR A 303 9.80 1.61 18.46
CA THR A 303 10.93 2.45 18.02
C THR A 303 10.44 3.72 17.34
N GLU A 304 11.32 4.69 17.16
CA GLU A 304 10.99 5.94 16.46
C GLU A 304 10.47 5.70 15.03
N SER A 305 11.07 4.73 14.31
CA SER A 305 10.60 4.29 12.99
C SER A 305 9.27 3.53 13.04
N LYS A 306 8.92 2.99 14.22
CA LYS A 306 7.80 2.08 14.49
C LYS A 306 7.78 0.80 13.64
N GLU A 307 8.88 0.52 12.95
CA GLU A 307 9.07 -0.75 12.24
C GLU A 307 9.45 -1.87 13.22
N PHE A 308 9.73 -1.53 14.48
CA PHE A 308 10.10 -2.48 15.51
C PHE A 308 9.37 -2.23 16.82
N VAL A 309 9.06 -3.31 17.53
CA VAL A 309 8.54 -3.32 18.90
C VAL A 309 9.63 -3.93 19.78
N GLN A 310 10.23 -3.12 20.64
CA GLN A 310 11.17 -3.59 21.65
C GLN A 310 10.38 -4.11 22.85
N LEU A 311 10.53 -5.39 23.18
CA LEU A 311 9.96 -5.96 24.40
C LEU A 311 10.93 -5.76 25.57
N TYR A 312 10.39 -5.61 26.78
CA TYR A 312 11.16 -5.49 28.01
C TYR A 312 10.69 -6.53 29.01
N PHE A 313 11.64 -7.28 29.58
CA PHE A 313 11.40 -8.22 30.68
C PHE A 313 11.76 -7.53 32.00
N ASN A 314 10.91 -7.65 33.03
CA ASN A 314 11.13 -7.07 34.35
C ASN A 314 11.48 -5.56 34.33
N VAL A 315 10.81 -4.79 33.45
CA VAL A 315 10.90 -3.33 33.24
C VAL A 315 12.30 -2.79 32.85
N SER A 316 13.38 -3.55 33.04
CA SER A 316 14.76 -3.08 32.98
C SER A 316 15.63 -3.87 31.99
N SER A 317 15.25 -5.11 31.67
CA SER A 317 16.03 -5.95 30.75
C SER A 317 15.43 -5.90 29.36
N LYS A 318 16.22 -5.44 28.37
CA LYS A 318 15.80 -5.48 26.97
C LYS A 318 15.60 -6.92 26.53
N GLY A 319 14.37 -7.22 26.13
CA GLY A 319 13.99 -8.48 25.51
C GLY A 319 14.26 -8.49 24.01
N PRO A 320 13.61 -9.40 23.27
CA PRO A 320 13.73 -9.45 21.82
C PRO A 320 13.15 -8.19 21.18
N LEU A 321 13.75 -7.82 20.05
CA LEU A 321 13.24 -6.79 19.16
C LEU A 321 12.38 -7.47 18.10
N GLU A 322 11.09 -7.22 18.13
CA GLU A 322 10.13 -7.76 17.17
C GLU A 322 10.04 -6.82 15.96
N THR A 323 10.19 -7.37 14.76
CA THR A 323 10.01 -6.60 13.52
C THR A 323 8.56 -6.63 13.10
N CYS A 324 8.01 -5.47 12.76
CA CYS A 324 6.64 -5.31 12.28
C CYS A 324 6.57 -5.51 10.77
N ALA A 325 5.62 -6.32 10.31
CA ALA A 325 5.34 -6.49 8.88
C ALA A 325 3.86 -6.75 8.62
N ARG A 326 3.45 -6.47 7.39
CA ARG A 326 2.12 -6.82 6.88
C ARG A 326 2.21 -8.16 6.15
N HIS A 327 1.23 -9.01 6.41
CA HIS A 327 1.08 -10.23 5.65
C HIS A 327 0.60 -9.86 4.23
N PRO A 328 1.29 -10.34 3.17
CA PRO A 328 1.09 -9.85 1.80
C PRO A 328 -0.29 -10.18 1.23
N THR A 329 -0.92 -11.27 1.68
CA THR A 329 -2.23 -11.70 1.18
C THR A 329 -3.40 -11.20 2.04
N ASN A 330 -3.45 -11.53 3.33
CA ASN A 330 -4.58 -11.21 4.19
C ASN A 330 -4.47 -9.85 4.91
N TRP A 331 -3.34 -9.13 4.76
CA TRP A 331 -3.07 -7.84 5.39
C TRP A 331 -3.22 -7.87 6.92
N GLY A 332 -2.97 -8.99 7.56
CA GLY A 332 -2.75 -9.02 8.99
C GLY A 332 -1.39 -8.42 9.36
N TRP A 333 -1.22 -8.08 10.63
CA TRP A 333 0.05 -7.68 11.20
C TRP A 333 0.80 -8.88 11.76
N ILE A 334 2.10 -8.93 11.46
CA ILE A 334 3.05 -9.90 11.98
C ILE A 334 4.06 -9.14 12.83
N LEU A 335 4.29 -9.60 14.06
CA LEU A 335 5.48 -9.27 14.83
C LEU A 335 6.35 -10.52 14.81
N PHE A 336 7.58 -10.40 14.32
CA PHE A 336 8.49 -11.54 14.23
C PHE A 336 9.84 -11.23 14.86
N SER A 337 10.35 -12.19 15.61
CA SER A 337 11.70 -12.20 16.17
C SER A 337 12.38 -13.53 15.89
N GLU A 338 13.57 -13.70 16.43
CA GLU A 338 14.31 -14.96 16.32
C GLU A 338 13.57 -16.10 17.02
N GLY A 339 12.91 -15.84 18.15
CA GLY A 339 12.29 -16.86 18.99
C GLY A 339 10.81 -17.13 18.72
N THR A 340 10.07 -16.12 18.27
CA THR A 340 8.60 -16.16 18.22
C THR A 340 8.02 -15.55 16.95
N VAL A 341 6.79 -15.95 16.62
CA VAL A 341 5.96 -15.32 15.61
C VAL A 341 4.62 -14.95 16.24
N TRP A 342 4.21 -13.71 16.00
CA TRP A 342 2.99 -13.11 16.53
C TRP A 342 2.18 -12.64 15.35
N CYS A 343 0.90 -12.96 15.30
CA CYS A 343 0.03 -12.49 14.22
C CYS A 343 -1.32 -12.04 14.76
N ASN A 344 -1.96 -11.04 14.15
CA ASN A 344 -3.27 -10.55 14.62
C ASN A 344 -4.48 -11.32 14.04
N TRP A 345 -4.25 -12.56 13.61
CA TRP A 345 -5.28 -13.52 13.20
C TRP A 345 -4.97 -14.88 13.82
N ASP A 346 -5.93 -15.79 13.84
CA ASP A 346 -5.68 -17.13 14.36
C ASP A 346 -4.65 -17.87 13.51
N HIS A 347 -3.65 -18.49 14.16
CA HIS A 347 -2.75 -19.41 13.47
C HIS A 347 -3.54 -20.60 12.92
N CYS A 348 -3.18 -21.06 11.73
CA CYS A 348 -3.56 -22.41 11.33
C CYS A 348 -2.93 -23.41 12.30
N LEU A 349 -3.59 -24.53 12.58
CA LEU A 349 -2.98 -25.60 13.39
C LEU A 349 -1.67 -26.07 12.74
N ALA A 350 -0.69 -26.48 13.55
CA ALA A 350 0.65 -26.82 13.07
C ALA A 350 0.65 -27.92 11.99
N ASP A 351 -0.24 -28.90 12.09
CA ASP A 351 -0.41 -29.96 11.08
C ASP A 351 -0.97 -29.47 9.74
N LYS A 352 -1.57 -28.27 9.75
CA LYS A 352 -2.22 -27.62 8.59
C LYS A 352 -1.49 -26.39 8.10
N ASP A 353 -0.44 -25.94 8.79
CA ASP A 353 0.31 -24.76 8.41
C ASP A 353 1.29 -25.10 7.27
N PRO A 354 1.05 -24.63 6.04
CA PRO A 354 1.95 -24.89 4.90
C PRO A 354 3.32 -24.22 5.09
N TYR A 355 3.48 -23.35 6.09
CA TYR A 355 4.69 -22.60 6.39
C TYR A 355 5.56 -23.24 7.48
N VAL A 356 5.19 -24.40 8.05
CA VAL A 356 6.01 -25.13 9.05
C VAL A 356 7.43 -25.43 8.53
N GLY A 357 7.58 -25.64 7.22
CA GLY A 357 8.89 -25.81 6.56
C GLY A 357 9.57 -24.52 6.11
N LEU A 358 8.88 -23.37 6.16
CA LEU A 358 9.37 -22.05 5.77
C LEU A 358 9.84 -21.21 6.97
N ASP A 359 9.85 -21.77 8.18
CA ASP A 359 10.42 -21.18 9.40
C ASP A 359 11.91 -20.79 9.26
N SER A 360 12.58 -21.15 8.16
CA SER A 360 13.97 -20.83 7.84
C SER A 360 14.22 -19.42 7.28
N PHE A 361 13.30 -18.45 7.42
CA PHE A 361 13.57 -17.06 7.05
C PHE A 361 14.78 -16.52 7.84
N PRO A 362 15.91 -16.17 7.16
CA PRO A 362 17.09 -15.67 7.85
C PRO A 362 16.81 -14.29 8.46
N THR A 363 17.08 -14.16 9.76
CA THR A 363 16.67 -13.04 10.62
C THR A 363 17.58 -11.81 10.55
N SER A 364 18.59 -11.78 9.66
CA SER A 364 19.26 -10.49 9.46
C SER A 364 18.24 -9.51 8.86
N ASN A 365 18.11 -8.31 9.45
CA ASN A 365 17.13 -7.27 9.09
C ASN A 365 17.02 -7.01 7.57
N ARG A 366 18.09 -7.29 6.83
CA ARG A 366 18.17 -7.18 5.37
C ARG A 366 17.53 -8.36 4.63
N VAL A 367 17.75 -9.60 5.10
CA VAL A 367 17.28 -10.82 4.43
C VAL A 367 15.80 -11.08 4.66
N GLY A 368 15.26 -10.73 5.84
CA GLY A 368 13.81 -10.79 6.10
C GLY A 368 13.02 -9.86 5.16
N ARG A 369 13.54 -8.65 4.90
CA ARG A 369 12.96 -7.70 3.94
C ARG A 369 13.07 -8.20 2.49
N GLU A 370 14.23 -8.71 2.08
CA GLU A 370 14.40 -9.31 0.74
C GLU A 370 13.51 -10.54 0.50
N ALA A 371 13.23 -11.32 1.53
CA ALA A 371 12.35 -12.48 1.43
C ALA A 371 10.87 -12.06 1.36
N LEU A 372 10.44 -11.05 2.13
CA LEU A 372 9.13 -10.41 1.97
C LEU A 372 8.99 -9.80 0.57
N ASP A 373 10.01 -9.10 0.07
CA ASP A 373 10.02 -8.52 -1.28
C ASP A 373 9.89 -9.60 -2.38
N LYS A 374 10.50 -10.78 -2.19
CA LYS A 374 10.31 -11.93 -3.11
C LYS A 374 8.87 -12.47 -3.08
N VAL A 375 8.20 -12.42 -1.94
CA VAL A 375 6.77 -12.78 -1.83
C VAL A 375 5.89 -11.70 -2.48
N TYR A 376 6.18 -10.41 -2.23
CA TYR A 376 5.49 -9.29 -2.86
C TYR A 376 5.68 -9.24 -4.39
N ALA A 377 6.87 -9.60 -4.89
CA ALA A 377 7.18 -9.66 -6.33
C ALA A 377 6.39 -10.75 -7.07
N ARG A 378 5.96 -11.81 -6.36
CA ARG A 378 5.08 -12.86 -6.91
C ARG A 378 3.60 -12.47 -6.88
N SER A 379 3.23 -11.41 -6.18
CA SER A 379 1.86 -10.89 -6.18
C SER A 379 1.62 -9.96 -7.38
N THR A 380 0.56 -10.20 -8.13
CA THR A 380 0.15 -9.50 -9.37
C THR A 380 -0.14 -7.99 -9.22
N ILE A 381 -0.02 -7.42 -8.02
CA ILE A 381 -0.45 -6.05 -7.69
C ILE A 381 0.61 -4.99 -8.06
N CYS A 382 1.88 -5.37 -8.17
CA CYS A 382 2.98 -4.40 -8.30
C CYS A 382 3.09 -3.62 -9.64
N PRO A 383 2.70 -4.15 -10.82
CA PRO A 383 2.78 -3.39 -12.08
C PRO A 383 1.74 -2.28 -12.23
N LEU A 384 0.53 -2.46 -11.67
CA LEU A 384 -0.63 -1.58 -11.87
C LEU A 384 -0.50 -0.19 -11.23
N TYR A 385 0.29 -0.09 -10.16
CA TYR A 385 0.49 1.14 -9.41
C TYR A 385 1.19 2.24 -10.24
N ASN A 386 2.13 1.87 -11.10
CA ASN A 386 2.95 2.83 -11.85
C ASN A 386 2.20 3.48 -13.03
N CYS A 387 1.13 2.86 -13.53
CA CYS A 387 0.40 3.36 -14.70
C CYS A 387 -0.66 4.41 -14.36
N LEU A 388 -1.21 4.41 -13.13
CA LEU A 388 -2.36 5.25 -12.76
C LEU A 388 -2.02 6.72 -12.41
N PHE A 389 -0.75 7.06 -12.12
CA PHE A 389 -0.41 8.34 -11.48
C PHE A 389 0.74 9.15 -12.11
N HIS A 390 1.23 8.80 -13.30
CA HIS A 390 2.36 9.52 -13.92
C HIS A 390 2.00 10.22 -15.24
N SER A 391 1.14 11.25 -15.15
CA SER A 391 0.98 12.21 -16.25
C SER A 391 0.77 13.68 -15.86
N ASN A 392 1.06 14.09 -14.62
CA ASN A 392 1.15 15.52 -14.27
C ASN A 392 2.53 15.78 -13.65
N GLY A 393 3.31 16.63 -14.31
CA GLY A 393 4.77 16.77 -14.18
C GLY A 393 5.35 16.80 -12.77
N GLY A 394 6.40 16.02 -12.59
CA GLY A 394 7.21 15.93 -11.38
C GLY A 394 8.20 14.77 -11.53
N ASP A 395 9.40 15.08 -12.02
CA ASP A 395 10.50 14.14 -12.24
C ASP A 395 10.99 13.55 -10.91
N GLY A 396 11.05 12.21 -10.80
CA GLY A 396 11.57 11.56 -9.60
C GLY A 396 11.86 10.07 -9.73
N ASP A 397 10.88 9.26 -10.16
CA ASP A 397 10.98 7.79 -9.95
C ASP A 397 11.07 6.92 -11.22
N PHE A 398 11.10 7.52 -12.41
CA PHE A 398 11.23 6.76 -13.67
C PHE A 398 12.62 6.16 -13.91
N HIS A 399 13.62 6.53 -13.11
CA HIS A 399 15.01 6.13 -13.37
C HIS A 399 15.34 4.72 -12.87
N MET A 400 14.71 4.19 -11.82
CA MET A 400 15.28 3.04 -11.11
C MET A 400 15.37 1.71 -11.89
N ARG A 401 14.46 1.41 -12.82
CA ARG A 401 14.52 0.12 -13.57
C ARG A 401 15.37 0.17 -14.84
N GLY A 402 15.33 1.28 -15.59
CA GLY A 402 16.25 1.52 -16.70
C GLY A 402 17.69 1.73 -16.23
N VAL A 403 17.86 2.43 -15.10
CA VAL A 403 19.15 2.58 -14.41
C VAL A 403 19.61 1.23 -13.85
N PHE A 404 18.74 0.33 -13.38
CA PHE A 404 19.17 -1.00 -12.93
C PHE A 404 19.78 -1.84 -14.07
N LEU A 405 19.15 -1.88 -15.23
CA LEU A 405 19.68 -2.59 -16.41
C LEU A 405 20.96 -1.92 -16.93
N TYR A 406 21.02 -0.59 -16.94
CA TYR A 406 22.22 0.15 -17.32
C TYR A 406 23.37 0.00 -16.30
N MET A 407 23.07 -0.03 -15.00
CA MET A 407 24.03 -0.27 -13.92
C MET A 407 24.53 -1.71 -13.93
N GLN A 408 23.67 -2.70 -14.18
CA GLN A 408 24.07 -4.09 -14.37
C GLN A 408 24.95 -4.26 -15.63
N TYR A 409 24.61 -3.58 -16.72
CA TYR A 409 25.45 -3.52 -17.92
C TYR A 409 26.82 -2.89 -17.61
N CYS A 410 26.86 -1.77 -16.88
CA CYS A 410 28.11 -1.10 -16.51
C CYS A 410 28.95 -1.89 -15.51
N ASP A 411 28.33 -2.54 -14.51
CA ASP A 411 29.02 -3.39 -13.53
C ASP A 411 29.62 -4.64 -14.19
N HIS A 412 28.86 -5.29 -15.08
CA HIS A 412 29.37 -6.45 -15.85
C HIS A 412 30.51 -6.07 -16.79
N ARG A 413 30.40 -4.91 -17.47
CA ARG A 413 31.46 -4.34 -18.31
C ARG A 413 32.73 -4.02 -17.50
N ASN A 414 32.57 -3.46 -16.30
CA ASN A 414 33.70 -3.11 -15.43
C ASN A 414 34.41 -4.36 -14.89
N LYS A 415 33.66 -5.35 -14.39
CA LYS A 415 34.21 -6.63 -13.92
C LYS A 415 34.99 -7.38 -15.00
N ARG A 416 34.52 -7.36 -16.25
CA ARG A 416 35.25 -7.99 -17.36
C ARG A 416 36.49 -7.21 -17.78
N ARG A 417 36.47 -5.88 -17.68
CA ARG A 417 37.64 -5.02 -17.91
C ARG A 417 38.72 -5.25 -16.84
N GLU A 418 38.32 -5.41 -15.58
CA GLU A 418 39.21 -5.81 -14.49
C GLU A 418 39.85 -7.18 -14.73
N ASN A 419 39.14 -8.08 -15.43
CA ASN A 419 39.64 -9.39 -15.84
C ASN A 419 40.43 -9.39 -17.16
N GLY A 420 40.80 -8.23 -17.71
CA GLY A 420 41.65 -8.11 -18.90
C GLY A 420 40.99 -8.50 -20.24
N ILE A 421 39.66 -8.63 -20.26
CA ILE A 421 38.91 -8.96 -21.49
C ILE A 421 38.67 -7.68 -22.28
N SER A 422 39.27 -7.58 -23.47
CA SER A 422 39.12 -6.42 -24.38
C SER A 422 38.36 -6.79 -25.66
N GLY A 423 37.57 -5.84 -26.21
CA GLY A 423 36.83 -6.00 -27.46
C GLY A 423 35.37 -6.46 -27.29
N PHE A 424 34.54 -5.69 -26.57
CA PHE A 424 33.19 -6.10 -26.22
C PHE A 424 32.09 -5.40 -27.05
N GLU A 425 31.22 -6.19 -27.69
CA GLU A 425 30.03 -5.72 -28.42
C GLU A 425 28.77 -5.76 -27.52
N PRO A 426 27.94 -4.69 -27.47
CA PRO A 426 26.72 -4.63 -26.64
C PRO A 426 25.74 -5.81 -26.83
N SER A 427 25.75 -6.41 -28.02
CA SER A 427 24.91 -7.54 -28.40
C SER A 427 25.14 -8.77 -27.48
N GLU A 428 26.37 -9.03 -27.05
CA GLU A 428 26.69 -10.20 -26.21
C GLU A 428 26.07 -10.15 -24.81
N THR A 429 25.99 -8.96 -24.17
CA THR A 429 25.32 -8.81 -22.86
C THR A 429 23.82 -9.02 -22.97
N ILE A 430 23.21 -8.54 -24.05
CA ILE A 430 21.78 -8.70 -24.29
C ILE A 430 21.45 -10.19 -24.45
N GLU A 431 22.28 -10.93 -25.18
CA GLU A 431 22.10 -12.38 -25.30
C GLU A 431 22.25 -13.11 -23.96
N GLU A 432 23.22 -12.72 -23.11
CA GLU A 432 23.37 -13.30 -21.77
C GLU A 432 22.16 -12.99 -20.86
N LEU A 433 21.60 -11.79 -20.94
CA LEU A 433 20.41 -11.41 -20.18
C LEU A 433 19.15 -12.16 -20.65
N ILE A 434 19.01 -12.40 -21.96
CA ILE A 434 17.94 -13.23 -22.51
C ILE A 434 18.12 -14.70 -22.08
N LYS A 435 19.33 -15.27 -22.23
CA LYS A 435 19.63 -16.65 -21.82
C LYS A 435 19.47 -16.87 -20.31
N GLY A 436 19.74 -15.84 -19.51
CA GLY A 436 19.53 -15.87 -18.06
C GLY A 436 18.09 -15.63 -17.61
N GLY A 437 17.15 -15.40 -18.54
CA GLY A 437 15.73 -15.16 -18.24
C GLY A 437 15.41 -13.77 -17.66
N TRP A 438 16.33 -12.81 -17.77
CA TRP A 438 16.19 -11.46 -17.22
C TRP A 438 15.43 -10.51 -18.17
N LEU A 439 15.52 -10.76 -19.47
CA LEU A 439 14.71 -10.09 -20.50
C LEU A 439 13.55 -11.00 -20.90
N THR A 440 12.35 -10.68 -20.42
CA THR A 440 11.09 -11.34 -20.78
C THR A 440 10.24 -10.40 -21.65
N ARG A 441 9.18 -10.93 -22.28
CA ARG A 441 8.21 -10.14 -23.06
C ARG A 441 7.60 -8.97 -22.25
N ASP A 442 7.34 -9.18 -20.97
CA ASP A 442 6.81 -8.16 -20.08
C ASP A 442 7.85 -7.08 -19.77
N THR A 443 9.13 -7.47 -19.63
CA THR A 443 10.25 -6.53 -19.47
C THR A 443 10.45 -5.67 -20.72
N TRP A 444 10.18 -6.21 -21.91
CA TRP A 444 10.32 -5.50 -23.19
C TRP A 444 9.20 -4.50 -23.48
N THR A 445 7.93 -4.88 -23.23
CA THR A 445 6.78 -3.96 -23.36
C THR A 445 7.00 -2.70 -22.51
N TRP A 446 7.67 -2.86 -21.37
CA TRP A 446 8.08 -1.76 -20.49
C TRP A 446 9.25 -0.93 -21.04
N LEU A 447 10.25 -1.57 -21.66
CA LEU A 447 11.39 -0.91 -22.31
C LEU A 447 10.97 -0.08 -23.53
N GLY A 448 10.04 -0.58 -24.34
CA GLY A 448 9.46 0.15 -25.47
C GLY A 448 8.79 1.46 -25.04
N LEU A 449 8.03 1.45 -23.94
CA LEU A 449 7.38 2.65 -23.38
C LEU A 449 8.37 3.70 -22.84
N VAL A 450 9.54 3.28 -22.38
CA VAL A 450 10.61 4.17 -21.90
C VAL A 450 11.40 4.76 -23.08
N MET A 451 11.65 3.98 -24.13
CA MET A 451 12.40 4.44 -25.30
C MET A 451 11.58 5.37 -26.22
N ASP A 452 10.25 5.19 -26.29
CA ASP A 452 9.35 6.02 -27.11
C ASP A 452 9.18 7.46 -26.57
N ARG A 453 9.62 7.73 -25.32
CA ARG A 453 9.53 9.05 -24.66
C ARG A 453 10.88 9.78 -24.53
N GLY A 454 11.85 9.44 -25.37
CA GLY A 454 13.26 9.83 -25.27
C GLY A 454 13.58 11.23 -24.69
N TYR A 455 14.12 11.24 -23.47
CA TYR A 455 14.95 12.32 -22.96
C TYR A 455 16.17 11.70 -22.25
N LEU A 456 17.34 11.82 -22.86
CA LEU A 456 18.62 11.58 -22.18
C LEU A 456 19.38 12.90 -22.18
N TYR A 457 19.61 13.44 -21.00
CA TYR A 457 20.49 14.58 -20.78
C TYR A 457 21.91 14.06 -20.52
N ASP A 458 22.94 14.75 -21.02
CA ASP A 458 24.30 14.53 -20.56
C ASP A 458 24.41 14.87 -19.06
N ARG A 459 25.52 14.46 -18.43
CA ARG A 459 25.81 14.66 -16.99
C ARG A 459 25.69 16.12 -16.52
N ASP A 460 25.66 17.05 -17.49
CA ASP A 460 25.65 18.50 -17.29
C ASP A 460 24.26 19.12 -17.61
N GLY A 461 23.23 18.30 -17.86
CA GLY A 461 21.87 18.78 -18.16
C GLY A 461 21.68 19.33 -19.58
N THR A 462 22.59 19.04 -20.51
CA THR A 462 22.47 19.46 -21.92
C THR A 462 22.01 18.31 -22.82
N TYR A 463 21.17 18.63 -23.80
CA TYR A 463 20.63 17.67 -24.77
C TYR A 463 21.72 17.32 -25.80
N SER A 464 22.21 16.09 -25.82
CA SER A 464 23.24 15.66 -26.78
C SER A 464 22.66 14.75 -27.85
N GLY A 465 22.77 15.17 -29.12
CA GLY A 465 22.31 14.38 -30.28
C GLY A 465 23.06 13.04 -30.46
N ARG A 466 24.10 12.77 -29.66
CA ARG A 466 24.85 11.50 -29.65
C ARG A 466 24.14 10.39 -28.87
N ALA A 467 23.24 10.73 -27.94
CA ALA A 467 22.45 9.74 -27.22
C ALA A 467 21.45 9.01 -28.15
N GLY A 468 20.88 9.72 -29.13
CA GLY A 468 19.91 9.14 -30.07
C GLY A 468 20.48 8.03 -30.96
N THR A 469 21.73 8.16 -31.44
CA THR A 469 22.37 7.13 -32.27
C THR A 469 22.81 5.91 -31.46
N ALA A 470 23.22 6.09 -30.20
CA ALA A 470 23.54 4.98 -29.30
C ALA A 470 22.28 4.19 -28.90
N VAL A 471 21.17 4.88 -28.62
CA VAL A 471 19.87 4.26 -28.32
C VAL A 471 19.31 3.52 -29.53
N ALA A 472 19.34 4.13 -30.72
CA ALA A 472 18.88 3.46 -31.95
C ALA A 472 19.72 2.22 -32.31
N LYS A 473 21.03 2.25 -32.03
CA LYS A 473 21.89 1.06 -32.20
C LYS A 473 21.54 -0.03 -31.18
N LEU A 474 21.37 0.34 -29.90
CA LEU A 474 20.99 -0.59 -28.83
C LEU A 474 19.62 -1.22 -29.10
N GLU A 475 18.65 -0.42 -29.53
CA GLU A 475 17.31 -0.88 -29.90
C GLU A 475 17.38 -1.92 -31.03
N ASN A 476 18.13 -1.63 -32.10
CA ASN A 476 18.33 -2.58 -33.20
C ASN A 476 19.05 -3.87 -32.76
N ASP A 477 20.04 -3.77 -31.87
CA ASP A 477 20.78 -4.93 -31.37
C ASP A 477 19.91 -5.80 -30.45
N VAL A 478 19.01 -5.19 -29.66
CA VAL A 478 18.03 -5.92 -28.85
C VAL A 478 16.97 -6.61 -29.71
N ILE A 479 16.41 -5.92 -30.71
CA ILE A 479 15.43 -6.51 -31.63
C ILE A 479 16.02 -7.74 -32.33
N LYS A 480 17.24 -7.64 -32.87
CA LYS A 480 17.93 -8.76 -33.51
C LYS A 480 18.16 -9.93 -32.54
N ALA A 481 18.50 -9.66 -31.28
CA ALA A 481 18.68 -10.70 -30.28
C ALA A 481 17.34 -11.39 -29.95
N LEU A 482 16.25 -10.64 -29.78
CA LEU A 482 14.92 -11.20 -29.51
C LEU A 482 14.40 -12.07 -30.67
N ASP A 483 14.61 -11.63 -31.91
CA ASP A 483 14.31 -12.42 -33.12
C ASP A 483 15.11 -13.73 -33.13
N LYS A 484 16.43 -13.66 -32.87
CA LYS A 484 17.33 -14.81 -32.87
C LYS A 484 16.92 -15.88 -31.84
N TYR A 485 16.41 -15.47 -30.69
CA TYR A 485 15.99 -16.38 -29.61
C TYR A 485 14.48 -16.67 -29.60
N ASN A 486 13.74 -16.18 -30.60
CA ASN A 486 12.30 -16.42 -30.77
C ASN A 486 11.46 -15.99 -29.54
N VAL A 487 11.92 -14.95 -28.82
CA VAL A 487 11.34 -14.48 -27.54
C VAL A 487 9.96 -13.82 -27.74
N TRP A 488 9.60 -13.51 -28.99
CA TRP A 488 8.29 -12.94 -29.35
C TRP A 488 7.12 -13.92 -29.19
N LYS A 489 7.40 -15.23 -29.24
CA LYS A 489 6.41 -16.29 -28.98
C LYS A 489 6.33 -16.56 -27.48
#